data_AF-A0A970Z0V9-F1
#
_entry.id   AF-A0A970Z0V9-F1
#
_cell.length_a   1.000
_cell.length_b   1.000
_cell.length_c   1.000
_cell.angle_alpha   90.00
_cell.angle_beta   90.00
_cell.angle_gamma   90.00
#
_symmetry.space_group_name_H-M   'P 1'
#
loop_
_entity.id
_entity.type
_entity.pdbx_description
1 polymer ?
#
loop_
_entity_poly.entity_id
_entity_poly.type
_entity_poly.pdbx_seq_one_letter_code
_entity_poly.pdbx_strand_id
1 'polypeptide(L)'
;MNGLVPLDYHRRVAGRLRQEAPESWAAFAESVRRPGPSRAAHAELLRRSYRLDPDAHPALAEAVRRAGAALGVGGPVTVYQLEGSVDATANASLLDLPDELVIVFSGGLLNLLDDRELCAVVGHELAHRVLWTADGGDLLVADRLLAALGLDPATPPVHLETARRWNLATELFADRGALLACCDLHVAVSALVKAATGLAEVDAASFLVQAEAVDLGEDGSRGATHPETVLRARALSRWRRRPVPPLPAGRPGSAGQPVDGDGVPAAPERDPGDDEVRVLLAPVLDLDRLDLLDREHLERITRVLIEAVLAVPWMRTAAVLAHARQFFPALDLAPSDLAPSDLTPSDLVPNDLTPSDLTPSDLVPSGRAVGASSPRWSEATRRYLAYVLFDLATVDPDLDEQGLAAALSVATGHAAAEANGLAGELEAVARRERVHRAATIDRLVRAGGAG
;
A
#
# COMPACT_ATOMS: atom_id res chain seq x y z
N MET A 1 7.19 -19.24 11.79
CA MET A 1 6.63 -17.91 11.45
C MET A 1 7.51 -17.34 10.36
N ASN A 2 6.93 -16.84 9.26
CA ASN A 2 7.70 -16.12 8.25
C ASN A 2 8.37 -14.91 8.93
N GLY A 3 9.60 -14.60 8.55
CA GLY A 3 10.31 -13.42 9.07
C GLY A 3 9.55 -12.13 8.80
N LEU A 4 9.87 -11.08 9.57
CA LEU A 4 9.33 -9.75 9.33
C LEU A 4 9.91 -9.21 8.02
N VAL A 5 9.05 -9.04 6.99
CA VAL A 5 9.44 -8.59 5.66
C VAL A 5 8.74 -7.27 5.30
N PRO A 6 9.42 -6.34 4.60
CA PRO A 6 8.80 -5.09 4.17
C PRO A 6 7.51 -5.30 3.38
N LEU A 7 6.53 -4.43 3.63
CA LEU A 7 5.30 -4.35 2.85
C LEU A 7 5.60 -4.06 1.37
N ASP A 8 4.73 -4.55 0.48
CA ASP A 8 4.81 -4.27 -0.97
C ASP A 8 4.83 -2.75 -1.26
N TYR A 9 4.05 -1.98 -0.50
CA TYR A 9 4.01 -0.51 -0.59
C TYR A 9 5.41 0.12 -0.47
N HIS A 10 6.22 -0.28 0.52
CA HIS A 10 7.57 0.28 0.70
C HIS A 10 8.45 0.03 -0.53
N ARG A 11 8.44 -1.20 -1.05
CA ARG A 11 9.27 -1.57 -2.21
C ARG A 11 8.84 -0.83 -3.47
N ARG A 12 7.53 -0.71 -3.71
CA ARG A 12 7.00 -0.01 -4.87
C ARG A 12 7.30 1.50 -4.83
N VAL A 13 7.13 2.14 -3.67
CA VAL A 13 7.50 3.55 -3.49
C VAL A 13 9.00 3.77 -3.69
N ALA A 14 9.85 2.95 -3.06
CA ALA A 14 11.29 3.04 -3.24
C ALA A 14 11.71 2.86 -4.71
N GLY A 15 11.12 1.88 -5.40
CA GLY A 15 11.33 1.67 -6.84
C GLY A 15 10.93 2.88 -7.68
N ARG A 16 9.80 3.51 -7.35
CA ARG A 16 9.32 4.70 -8.07
C ARG A 16 10.21 5.91 -7.83
N LEU A 17 10.60 6.19 -6.58
CA LEU A 17 11.52 7.28 -6.25
C LEU A 17 12.86 7.15 -7.00
N ARG A 18 13.40 5.92 -7.08
CA ARG A 18 14.62 5.64 -7.85
C ARG A 18 14.46 5.95 -9.34
N GLN A 19 13.31 5.63 -9.92
CA GLN A 19 13.04 5.86 -11.34
C GLN A 19 12.84 7.35 -11.65
N GLU A 20 12.13 8.09 -10.80
CA GLU A 20 11.80 9.50 -11.05
C GLU A 20 12.92 10.47 -10.71
N ALA A 21 13.71 10.15 -9.69
CA ALA A 21 14.78 11.03 -9.21
C ALA A 21 16.10 10.26 -9.04
N PRO A 22 16.67 9.69 -10.13
CA PRO A 22 17.84 8.82 -10.05
C PRO A 22 19.08 9.52 -9.47
N GLU A 23 19.25 10.81 -9.74
CA GLU A 23 20.37 11.60 -9.21
C GLU A 23 20.22 11.84 -7.70
N SER A 24 19.05 12.28 -7.25
CA SER A 24 18.74 12.43 -5.82
C SER A 24 18.88 11.10 -5.10
N TRP A 25 18.31 10.02 -5.67
CA TRP A 25 18.45 8.66 -5.15
C TRP A 25 19.92 8.28 -4.96
N ALA A 26 20.77 8.50 -5.97
CA ALA A 26 22.18 8.19 -5.89
C ALA A 26 22.91 8.96 -4.79
N ALA A 27 22.58 10.25 -4.60
CA ALA A 27 23.14 11.09 -3.54
C ALA A 27 22.76 10.58 -2.14
N PHE A 28 21.48 10.28 -1.91
CA PHE A 28 21.02 9.72 -0.64
C PHE A 28 21.58 8.31 -0.40
N ALA A 29 21.65 7.46 -1.43
CA ALA A 29 22.25 6.13 -1.34
C ALA A 29 23.74 6.20 -0.95
N GLU A 30 24.48 7.19 -1.44
CA GLU A 30 25.84 7.42 -1.00
C GLU A 30 25.91 7.84 0.47
N SER A 31 25.01 8.72 0.93
CA SER A 31 24.92 9.11 2.35
C SER A 31 24.58 7.95 3.29
N VAL A 32 23.86 6.94 2.80
CA VAL A 32 23.50 5.73 3.55
C VAL A 32 24.69 4.76 3.60
N ARG A 33 25.40 4.57 2.47
CA ARG A 33 26.60 3.71 2.41
C ARG A 33 27.78 4.28 3.19
N ARG A 34 27.91 5.60 3.22
CA ARG A 34 28.98 6.31 3.91
C ARG A 34 28.37 7.30 4.90
N PRO A 35 27.82 6.80 6.01
CA PRO A 35 27.23 7.67 7.01
C PRO A 35 28.32 8.57 7.62
N GLY A 36 27.95 9.83 7.88
CA GLY A 36 28.82 10.76 8.60
C GLY A 36 29.06 10.31 10.04
N PRO A 37 30.05 10.91 10.73
CA PRO A 37 30.35 10.58 12.12
C PRO A 37 29.17 10.89 13.05
N SER A 38 28.79 9.94 13.90
CA SER A 38 27.69 10.07 14.88
C SER A 38 28.08 10.77 16.19
N ARG A 39 29.31 11.30 16.29
CA ARG A 39 29.86 11.88 17.54
C ARG A 39 28.98 12.96 18.16
N ALA A 40 28.36 13.81 17.34
CA ALA A 40 27.47 14.87 17.83
C ALA A 40 26.18 14.29 18.41
N ALA A 41 25.56 13.31 17.75
CA ALA A 41 24.38 12.61 18.25
C ALA A 41 24.68 11.85 19.55
N HIS A 42 25.80 11.12 19.61
CA HIS A 42 26.26 10.49 20.85
C HIS A 42 26.50 11.49 21.98
N ALA A 43 27.18 12.60 21.69
CA ALA A 43 27.45 13.63 22.69
C ALA A 43 26.17 14.27 23.24
N GLU A 44 25.14 14.44 22.41
CA GLU A 44 23.85 14.96 22.84
C GLU A 44 23.09 13.94 23.71
N LEU A 45 23.06 12.67 23.32
CA LEU A 45 22.47 11.60 24.12
C LEU A 45 23.12 11.54 25.51
N LEU A 46 24.45 11.49 25.58
CA LEU A 46 25.17 11.44 26.86
C LEU A 46 24.94 12.64 27.76
N ARG A 47 24.48 13.79 27.23
CA ARG A 47 24.22 15.01 27.99
C ARG A 47 22.80 15.14 28.51
N ARG A 48 21.83 14.45 27.90
CA ARG A 48 20.40 14.64 28.14
C ARG A 48 19.65 13.33 28.42
N SER A 49 20.38 12.28 28.76
CA SER A 49 19.79 10.97 29.01
C SER A 49 20.55 10.17 30.03
N TYR A 50 19.81 9.27 30.68
CA TYR A 50 20.33 8.25 31.57
C TYR A 50 20.52 6.95 30.78
N ARG A 51 21.76 6.45 30.73
CA ARG A 51 22.04 5.14 30.14
C ARG A 51 21.56 4.02 31.07
N LEU A 52 20.72 3.13 30.54
CA LEU A 52 20.20 1.98 31.27
C LEU A 52 21.18 0.81 31.10
N ASP A 53 21.96 0.53 32.14
CA ASP A 53 22.92 -0.58 32.14
C ASP A 53 22.20 -1.95 32.19
N PRO A 54 22.55 -2.92 31.32
CA PRO A 54 21.88 -4.22 31.28
C PRO A 54 21.88 -4.99 32.61
N ASP A 55 22.95 -4.88 33.40
CA ASP A 55 23.06 -5.60 34.68
C ASP A 55 22.16 -4.97 35.75
N ALA A 56 21.96 -3.65 35.68
CA ALA A 56 21.05 -2.92 36.56
C ALA A 56 19.58 -3.05 36.13
N HIS A 57 19.32 -3.32 34.85
CA HIS A 57 17.98 -3.39 34.25
C HIS A 57 17.74 -4.73 33.52
N PRO A 58 17.72 -5.87 34.24
CA PRO A 58 17.71 -7.21 33.64
C PRO A 58 16.44 -7.51 32.83
N ALA A 59 15.27 -7.00 33.24
CA ALA A 59 14.01 -7.17 32.50
C ALA A 59 14.07 -6.50 31.12
N LEU A 60 14.65 -5.30 31.04
CA LEU A 60 14.86 -4.58 29.79
C LEU A 60 15.91 -5.28 28.90
N ALA A 61 17.01 -5.74 29.49
CA ALA A 61 18.03 -6.51 28.76
C ALA A 61 17.42 -7.78 28.14
N GLU A 62 16.55 -8.46 28.89
CA GLU A 62 15.83 -9.64 28.42
C GLU A 62 14.81 -9.30 27.31
N ALA A 63 14.08 -8.19 27.44
CA ALA A 63 13.16 -7.70 26.41
C ALA A 63 13.89 -7.41 25.08
N VAL A 64 15.03 -6.72 25.13
CA VAL A 64 15.93 -6.47 23.98
C VAL A 64 16.40 -7.78 23.36
N ARG A 65 16.90 -8.71 24.17
CA ARG A 65 17.39 -10.00 23.69
C ARG A 65 16.29 -10.81 22.99
N ARG A 66 15.09 -10.87 23.59
CA ARG A 66 13.95 -11.61 23.03
C ARG A 66 13.44 -10.98 21.74
N ALA A 67 13.26 -9.67 21.71
CA ALA A 67 12.83 -8.96 20.52
C ALA A 67 13.84 -9.07 19.37
N GLY A 68 15.14 -8.87 19.66
CA GLY A 68 16.21 -9.05 18.67
C GLY A 68 16.25 -10.47 18.11
N ALA A 69 16.13 -11.49 18.96
CA ALA A 69 16.06 -12.88 18.53
C ALA A 69 14.82 -13.18 17.66
N ALA A 70 13.65 -12.63 18.02
CA ALA A 70 12.41 -12.83 17.27
C ALA A 70 12.45 -12.19 15.87
N LEU A 71 13.12 -11.04 15.74
CA LEU A 71 13.18 -10.26 14.50
C LEU A 71 14.46 -10.51 13.68
N GLY A 72 15.41 -11.30 14.20
CA GLY A 72 16.70 -11.53 13.55
C GLY A 72 17.63 -10.31 13.60
N VAL A 73 17.43 -9.40 14.55
CA VAL A 73 18.31 -8.24 14.78
C VAL A 73 19.40 -8.64 15.76
N GLY A 74 20.64 -8.70 15.27
CA GLY A 74 21.84 -8.98 16.07
C GLY A 74 22.66 -7.74 16.39
N GLY A 75 23.63 -7.89 17.28
CA GLY A 75 24.53 -6.82 17.72
C GLY A 75 24.12 -6.19 19.06
N PRO A 76 24.99 -5.37 19.66
CA PRO A 76 24.67 -4.68 20.90
C PRO A 76 23.63 -3.59 20.67
N VAL A 77 22.65 -3.51 21.56
CA VAL A 77 21.67 -2.43 21.62
C VAL A 77 21.87 -1.69 22.94
N THR A 78 22.16 -0.40 22.87
CA THR A 78 22.23 0.44 24.06
C THR A 78 20.90 1.14 24.26
N VAL A 79 20.46 1.21 25.51
CA VAL A 79 19.18 1.83 25.85
C VAL A 79 19.41 3.06 26.72
N TYR A 80 18.73 4.15 26.40
CA TYR A 80 18.72 5.37 27.17
C TYR A 80 17.30 5.77 27.56
N GLN A 81 17.18 6.47 28.69
CA GLN A 81 15.98 7.21 29.08
C GLN A 81 16.29 8.71 28.98
N LEU A 82 15.56 9.46 28.16
CA LEU A 82 15.69 10.91 28.08
C LEU A 82 15.30 11.57 29.40
N GLU A 83 16.08 12.58 29.77
CA GLU A 83 15.73 13.49 30.85
C GLU A 83 14.49 14.31 30.43
N GLY A 84 13.47 14.34 31.30
CA GLY A 84 12.22 15.04 31.03
C GLY A 84 11.27 14.98 32.23
N SER A 85 10.19 15.75 32.20
CA SER A 85 9.14 15.67 33.22
C SER A 85 8.32 14.39 33.05
N VAL A 86 7.66 13.95 34.12
CA VAL A 86 6.70 12.83 34.08
C VAL A 86 5.52 13.14 33.14
N ASP A 87 5.21 14.43 32.96
CA ASP A 87 4.20 14.93 32.01
C ASP A 87 4.65 14.90 30.54
N ALA A 88 5.92 14.56 30.27
CA ALA A 88 6.39 14.39 28.90
C ALA A 88 5.71 13.17 28.26
N THR A 89 5.41 13.28 26.96
CA THR A 89 4.75 12.23 26.20
C THR A 89 5.54 10.92 26.30
N ALA A 90 4.86 9.86 26.74
CA ALA A 90 5.42 8.52 26.80
C ALA A 90 5.76 8.05 25.36
N ASN A 91 7.03 7.75 25.10
CA ASN A 91 7.46 7.33 23.77
C ASN A 91 8.72 6.47 23.82
N ALA A 92 8.99 5.78 22.71
CA ALA A 92 10.27 5.16 22.41
C ALA A 92 10.69 5.56 20.99
N SER A 93 11.99 5.52 20.72
CA SER A 93 12.50 5.70 19.36
C SER A 93 13.81 4.97 19.14
N LEU A 94 14.00 4.52 17.90
CA LEU A 94 15.25 3.94 17.43
C LEU A 94 16.16 4.99 16.81
N LEU A 95 17.42 5.01 17.24
CA LEU A 95 18.51 5.69 16.57
C LEU A 95 19.46 4.66 15.98
N ASP A 96 19.46 4.56 14.66
CA ASP A 96 20.33 3.67 13.89
C ASP A 96 21.64 4.39 13.56
N LEU A 97 22.63 4.23 14.44
CA LEU A 97 23.93 4.87 14.30
C LEU A 97 24.93 3.90 13.66
N PRO A 98 25.98 4.39 12.97
CA PRO A 98 26.87 3.52 12.18
C PRO A 98 27.53 2.39 12.97
N ASP A 99 27.84 2.63 14.24
CA ASP A 99 28.61 1.73 15.10
C ASP A 99 27.76 1.10 16.22
N GLU A 100 26.51 1.55 16.41
CA GLU A 100 25.70 1.23 17.58
C GLU A 100 24.21 1.37 17.28
N LEU A 101 23.41 0.40 17.72
CA LEU A 101 21.96 0.54 17.71
C LEU A 101 21.51 1.09 19.06
N VAL A 102 20.75 2.18 19.03
CA VAL A 102 20.32 2.86 20.26
C VAL A 102 18.80 2.92 20.32
N ILE A 103 18.22 2.50 21.45
CA ILE A 103 16.81 2.73 21.77
C ILE A 103 16.72 3.80 22.83
N VAL A 104 15.83 4.76 22.62
CA VAL A 104 15.65 5.91 23.51
C VAL A 104 14.21 5.94 24.00
N PHE A 105 14.01 5.76 25.30
CA PHE A 105 12.73 5.95 25.97
C PHE A 105 12.56 7.40 26.43
N SER A 106 11.33 7.88 26.45
CA SER A 106 10.98 9.20 26.96
C SER A 106 9.65 9.20 27.72
N GLY A 107 9.46 10.21 28.56
CA GLY A 107 8.30 10.32 29.44
C GLY A 107 8.23 9.15 30.44
N GLY A 108 7.00 8.85 30.88
CA GLY A 108 6.73 7.78 31.85
C GLY A 108 6.62 6.36 31.28
N LEU A 109 7.01 6.12 30.02
CA LEU A 109 6.66 4.87 29.29
C LEU A 109 7.13 3.60 30.03
N LEU A 110 8.37 3.57 30.51
CA LEU A 110 8.92 2.41 31.23
C LEU A 110 8.13 2.03 32.49
N ASN A 111 7.41 2.98 33.10
CA ASN A 111 6.61 2.74 34.30
C ASN A 111 5.22 2.15 33.98
N LEU A 112 4.79 2.19 32.72
CA LEU A 112 3.47 1.71 32.28
C LEU A 112 3.50 0.23 31.83
N LEU A 113 4.67 -0.25 31.43
CA LEU A 113 4.83 -1.52 30.71
C LEU A 113 5.23 -2.64 31.67
N ASP A 114 4.55 -3.78 31.55
CA ASP A 114 5.06 -5.04 32.07
C ASP A 114 6.19 -5.62 31.19
N ASP A 115 6.85 -6.70 31.63
CA ASP A 115 7.96 -7.31 30.91
C ASP A 115 7.61 -7.75 29.47
N ARG A 116 6.37 -8.16 29.22
CA ARG A 116 5.90 -8.61 27.90
C ARG A 116 5.57 -7.43 27.00
N GLU A 117 4.95 -6.39 27.56
CA GLU A 117 4.65 -5.13 26.90
C GLU A 117 5.93 -4.37 26.56
N LEU A 118 6.93 -4.39 27.44
CA LEU A 118 8.26 -3.87 27.17
C LEU A 118 8.92 -4.60 26.00
N CYS A 119 8.80 -5.93 25.95
CA CYS A 119 9.26 -6.71 24.80
C CYS A 119 8.51 -6.36 23.50
N ALA A 120 7.22 -6.02 23.57
CA ALA A 120 6.45 -5.54 22.42
C ALA A 120 6.96 -4.17 21.92
N VAL A 121 7.15 -3.19 22.82
CA VAL A 121 7.68 -1.86 22.46
C VAL A 121 9.10 -1.96 21.90
N VAL A 122 9.98 -2.76 22.50
CA VAL A 122 11.32 -2.97 21.95
C VAL A 122 11.26 -3.69 20.60
N GLY A 123 10.33 -4.63 20.42
CA GLY A 123 10.07 -5.26 19.12
C GLY A 123 9.61 -4.27 18.05
N HIS A 124 8.78 -3.30 18.42
CA HIS A 124 8.39 -2.20 17.55
C HIS A 124 9.62 -1.40 17.09
N GLU A 125 10.44 -0.93 18.02
CA GLU A 125 11.62 -0.13 17.68
C GLU A 125 12.62 -0.89 16.80
N LEU A 126 12.89 -2.16 17.14
CA LEU A 126 13.80 -2.99 16.37
C LEU A 126 13.26 -3.34 14.97
N ALA A 127 11.94 -3.29 14.77
CA ALA A 127 11.36 -3.46 13.45
C ALA A 127 11.82 -2.38 12.47
N HIS A 128 11.93 -1.12 12.89
CA HIS A 128 12.47 -0.07 12.02
C HIS A 128 13.87 -0.42 11.51
N ARG A 129 14.74 -1.01 12.35
CA ARG A 129 16.06 -1.50 11.91
C ARG A 129 15.95 -2.58 10.83
N VAL A 130 14.99 -3.50 10.97
CA VAL A 130 14.72 -4.51 9.94
C VAL A 130 14.32 -3.83 8.62
N LEU A 131 13.47 -2.81 8.66
CA LEU A 131 13.06 -2.07 7.48
C LEU A 131 14.25 -1.35 6.81
N TRP A 132 15.06 -0.64 7.61
CA TRP A 132 16.19 0.16 7.12
C TRP A 132 17.37 -0.64 6.60
N THR A 133 17.48 -1.90 6.99
CA THR A 133 18.50 -2.84 6.46
C THR A 133 17.99 -3.72 5.32
N ALA A 134 16.67 -3.76 5.11
CA ALA A 134 16.09 -4.54 4.03
C ALA A 134 16.52 -4.03 2.65
N ASP A 135 16.51 -4.95 1.69
CA ASP A 135 16.80 -4.68 0.28
C ASP A 135 18.10 -3.88 0.09
N GLY A 136 19.14 -4.20 0.88
CA GLY A 136 20.45 -3.56 0.80
C GLY A 136 20.52 -2.12 1.33
N GLY A 137 19.53 -1.70 2.12
CA GLY A 137 19.42 -0.34 2.65
C GLY A 137 18.61 0.62 1.77
N ASP A 138 18.03 0.12 0.69
CA ASP A 138 17.24 0.92 -0.25
C ASP A 138 16.04 1.60 0.41
N LEU A 139 15.42 0.95 1.40
CA LEU A 139 14.28 1.54 2.10
C LEU A 139 14.70 2.69 3.01
N LEU A 140 15.91 2.66 3.58
CA LEU A 140 16.46 3.81 4.31
C LEU A 140 16.77 4.98 3.37
N VAL A 141 17.17 4.71 2.13
CA VAL A 141 17.36 5.75 1.10
C VAL A 141 16.02 6.43 0.79
N ALA A 142 14.97 5.63 0.56
CA ALA A 142 13.62 6.15 0.31
C ALA A 142 13.11 6.98 1.50
N ASP A 143 13.27 6.49 2.72
CA ASP A 143 12.89 7.19 3.96
C ASP A 143 13.54 8.57 4.06
N ARG A 144 14.88 8.64 3.94
CA ARG A 144 15.63 9.91 4.02
C ARG A 144 15.28 10.87 2.90
N LEU A 145 15.05 10.36 1.69
CA LEU A 145 14.65 11.17 0.54
C LEU A 145 13.26 11.77 0.76
N LEU A 146 12.28 10.97 1.20
CA LEU A 146 10.93 11.46 1.51
C LEU A 146 10.93 12.46 2.66
N ALA A 147 11.72 12.22 3.71
CA ALA A 147 11.90 13.17 4.80
C ALA A 147 12.46 14.51 4.31
N ALA A 148 13.46 14.48 3.42
CA ALA A 148 14.01 15.71 2.83
C ALA A 148 13.00 16.45 1.95
N LEU A 149 12.21 15.73 1.13
CA LEU A 149 11.12 16.31 0.35
C LEU A 149 10.07 16.98 1.25
N GLY A 150 9.76 16.39 2.40
CA GLY A 150 8.82 16.97 3.37
C GLY A 150 9.29 18.30 3.99
N LEU A 151 10.58 18.61 3.94
CA LEU A 151 11.15 19.87 4.44
C LEU A 151 11.20 20.97 3.38
N ASP A 152 11.03 20.64 2.10
CA ASP A 152 11.07 21.59 1.00
C ASP A 152 9.64 22.08 0.66
N PRO A 153 9.32 23.38 0.86
CA PRO A 153 8.01 23.95 0.52
C PRO A 153 7.66 23.88 -0.97
N ALA A 154 8.63 23.68 -1.85
CA ALA A 154 8.41 23.54 -3.29
C ALA A 154 7.99 22.11 -3.70
N THR A 155 7.99 21.15 -2.77
CA THR A 155 7.65 19.76 -3.04
C THR A 155 6.19 19.62 -3.51
N PRO A 156 5.95 18.97 -4.66
CA PRO A 156 4.59 18.70 -5.14
C PRO A 156 3.77 17.86 -4.14
N PRO A 157 2.45 18.10 -4.02
CA PRO A 157 1.58 17.40 -3.08
C PRO A 157 1.66 15.87 -3.14
N VAL A 158 1.87 15.30 -4.33
CA VAL A 158 1.99 13.85 -4.53
C VAL A 158 3.13 13.23 -3.72
N HIS A 159 4.26 13.93 -3.60
CA HIS A 159 5.40 13.45 -2.81
C HIS A 159 5.15 13.64 -1.31
N LEU A 160 4.44 14.69 -0.90
CA LEU A 160 4.06 14.92 0.49
C LEU A 160 3.09 13.85 0.99
N GLU A 161 2.08 13.50 0.19
CA GLU A 161 1.16 12.41 0.51
C GLU A 161 1.87 11.05 0.50
N THR A 162 2.83 10.84 -0.42
CA THR A 162 3.69 9.64 -0.42
C THR A 162 4.50 9.54 0.87
N ALA A 163 5.12 10.64 1.33
CA ALA A 163 5.86 10.69 2.59
C ALA A 163 4.95 10.42 3.80
N ARG A 164 3.74 10.98 3.80
CA ARG A 164 2.73 10.71 4.84
C ARG A 164 2.39 9.22 4.89
N ARG A 165 1.99 8.62 3.77
CA ARG A 165 1.63 7.19 3.71
C ARG A 165 2.82 6.27 3.97
N TRP A 166 4.04 6.69 3.61
CA TRP A 166 5.27 5.98 3.98
C TRP A 166 5.46 5.90 5.49
N ASN A 167 5.26 7.00 6.22
CA ASN A 167 5.33 6.99 7.68
C ASN A 167 4.25 6.09 8.29
N LEU A 168 3.01 6.18 7.79
CA LEU A 168 1.93 5.31 8.23
C LEU A 168 2.22 3.82 7.99
N ALA A 169 2.75 3.47 6.82
CA ALA A 169 3.11 2.10 6.46
C ALA A 169 4.27 1.59 7.33
N THR A 170 5.23 2.46 7.65
CA THR A 170 6.38 2.17 8.50
C THR A 170 5.93 1.84 9.93
N GLU A 171 4.99 2.62 10.49
CA GLU A 171 4.41 2.37 11.81
C GLU A 171 3.62 1.06 11.88
N LEU A 172 2.79 0.78 10.86
CA LEU A 172 2.03 -0.47 10.78
C LEU A 172 2.95 -1.69 10.63
N PHE A 173 4.03 -1.53 9.87
CA PHE A 173 5.08 -2.56 9.78
C PHE A 173 5.78 -2.78 11.13
N ALA A 174 6.06 -1.71 11.88
CA ALA A 174 6.67 -1.82 13.19
C ALA A 174 5.73 -2.44 14.24
N ASP A 175 4.42 -2.20 14.15
CA ASP A 175 3.41 -2.92 14.94
C ASP A 175 3.46 -4.44 14.71
N ARG A 176 3.63 -4.87 13.46
CA ARG A 176 3.82 -6.29 13.15
C ARG A 176 5.07 -6.85 13.84
N GLY A 177 6.14 -6.06 13.91
CA GLY A 177 7.35 -6.42 14.68
C GLY A 177 7.08 -6.58 16.18
N ALA A 178 6.30 -5.68 16.78
CA ALA A 178 5.88 -5.78 18.17
C ALA A 178 5.12 -7.10 18.45
N LEU A 179 4.18 -7.46 17.56
CA LEU A 179 3.41 -8.70 17.65
C LEU A 179 4.30 -9.95 17.57
N LEU A 180 5.28 -9.95 16.66
CA LEU A 180 6.23 -11.05 16.52
C LEU A 180 7.17 -11.19 17.73
N ALA A 181 7.57 -10.07 18.34
CA ALA A 181 8.45 -10.07 19.50
C ALA A 181 7.77 -10.61 20.76
N CYS A 182 6.54 -10.16 21.04
CA CYS A 182 5.80 -10.55 22.24
C CYS A 182 4.96 -11.84 22.09
N CYS A 183 4.71 -12.26 20.84
CA CYS A 183 3.90 -13.43 20.46
C CYS A 183 2.45 -13.40 20.99
N ASP A 184 1.88 -12.22 21.25
CA ASP A 184 0.54 -12.09 21.83
C ASP A 184 -0.14 -10.78 21.40
N LEU A 185 -1.29 -10.91 20.75
CA LEU A 185 -2.05 -9.76 20.25
C LEU A 185 -2.52 -8.84 21.37
N HIS A 186 -2.95 -9.38 22.51
CA HIS A 186 -3.48 -8.55 23.60
C HIS A 186 -2.35 -7.74 24.25
N VAL A 187 -1.16 -8.34 24.37
CA VAL A 187 0.03 -7.64 24.86
C VAL A 187 0.46 -6.53 23.90
N ALA A 188 0.55 -6.81 22.60
CA ALA A 188 0.91 -5.81 21.60
C ALA A 188 -0.08 -4.63 21.59
N VAL A 189 -1.39 -4.92 21.63
CA VAL A 189 -2.43 -3.89 21.68
C VAL A 189 -2.41 -3.12 23.00
N SER A 190 -2.19 -3.80 24.13
CA SER A 190 -2.08 -3.15 25.45
C SER A 190 -0.91 -2.16 25.45
N ALA A 191 0.30 -2.61 25.07
CA ALA A 191 1.49 -1.77 24.96
C ALA A 191 1.26 -0.53 24.07
N LEU A 192 0.66 -0.74 22.89
CA LEU A 192 0.31 0.33 21.94
C LEU A 192 -0.62 1.37 22.56
N VAL A 193 -1.69 0.94 23.23
CA VAL A 193 -2.68 1.86 23.84
C VAL A 193 -2.10 2.56 25.05
N LYS A 194 -1.31 1.87 25.89
CA LYS A 194 -0.61 2.49 27.02
C LYS A 194 0.36 3.57 26.57
N ALA A 195 1.16 3.31 25.53
CA ALA A 195 2.07 4.30 24.96
C ALA A 195 1.31 5.52 24.40
N ALA A 196 0.19 5.30 23.72
CA ALA A 196 -0.60 6.37 23.13
C ALA A 196 -1.41 7.22 24.14
N THR A 197 -1.82 6.64 25.27
CA THR A 197 -2.78 7.27 26.21
C THR A 197 -2.19 7.62 27.57
N GLY A 198 -1.06 7.02 27.95
CA GLY A 198 -0.49 7.14 29.29
C GLY A 198 -1.25 6.36 30.38
N LEU A 199 -2.26 5.56 30.02
CA LEU A 199 -2.98 4.72 30.99
C LEU A 199 -2.09 3.56 31.47
N ALA A 200 -2.16 3.25 32.77
CA ALA A 200 -1.45 2.11 33.36
C ALA A 200 -2.16 0.77 33.13
N GLU A 201 -3.49 0.79 33.05
CA GLU A 201 -4.34 -0.39 32.86
C GLU A 201 -5.18 -0.23 31.61
N VAL A 202 -5.15 -1.24 30.73
CA VAL A 202 -5.84 -1.24 29.45
C VAL A 202 -6.53 -2.59 29.24
N ASP A 203 -7.80 -2.57 28.84
CA ASP A 203 -8.50 -3.76 28.35
C ASP A 203 -8.33 -3.87 26.83
N ALA A 204 -7.32 -4.63 26.41
CA ALA A 204 -7.02 -4.85 25.01
C ALA A 204 -8.15 -5.57 24.25
N ALA A 205 -8.91 -6.45 24.92
CA ALA A 205 -10.00 -7.18 24.28
C ALA A 205 -11.15 -6.22 23.93
N SER A 206 -11.53 -5.35 24.87
CA SER A 206 -12.53 -4.31 24.63
C SER A 206 -12.07 -3.32 23.55
N PHE A 207 -10.79 -2.93 23.55
CA PHE A 207 -10.24 -2.04 22.52
C PHE A 207 -10.24 -2.67 21.13
N LEU A 208 -10.00 -3.99 21.01
CA LEU A 208 -10.12 -4.71 19.74
C LEU A 208 -11.55 -4.75 19.21
N VAL A 209 -12.55 -4.88 20.09
CA VAL A 209 -13.98 -4.77 19.69
C VAL A 209 -14.26 -3.38 19.12
N GLN A 210 -13.75 -2.33 19.77
CA GLN A 210 -13.84 -0.96 19.23
C GLN A 210 -13.15 -0.86 17.86
N ALA A 211 -11.97 -1.47 17.70
CA ALA A 211 -11.22 -1.44 16.45
C ALA A 211 -11.96 -2.07 15.26
N GLU A 212 -12.66 -3.18 15.49
CA GLU A 212 -13.49 -3.83 14.47
C GLU A 212 -14.75 -3.03 14.11
N ALA A 213 -15.23 -2.17 15.02
CA ALA A 213 -16.43 -1.34 14.81
C ALA A 213 -16.15 -0.05 14.02
N VAL A 214 -14.88 0.32 13.82
CA VAL A 214 -14.52 1.54 13.08
C VAL A 214 -14.87 1.40 11.60
N ASP A 215 -15.68 2.34 11.11
CA ASP A 215 -15.85 2.56 9.67
C ASP A 215 -14.66 3.38 9.14
N LEU A 216 -13.96 2.83 8.15
CA LEU A 216 -12.82 3.47 7.51
C LEU A 216 -13.24 4.61 6.57
N GLY A 217 -14.51 4.63 6.15
CA GLY A 217 -15.02 5.59 5.17
C GLY A 217 -14.19 5.61 3.88
N GLU A 218 -14.02 6.81 3.32
CA GLU A 218 -13.24 7.06 2.10
C GLU A 218 -11.77 7.44 2.39
N ASP A 219 -11.42 7.76 3.63
CA ASP A 219 -10.12 8.37 3.96
C ASP A 219 -9.09 7.40 4.54
N GLY A 220 -9.51 6.22 5.03
CA GLY A 220 -8.61 5.32 5.76
C GLY A 220 -8.01 6.01 6.97
N SER A 221 -6.69 5.92 7.14
CA SER A 221 -5.95 6.69 8.16
C SER A 221 -5.79 8.15 7.76
N ARG A 222 -6.25 9.07 8.63
CA ARG A 222 -6.04 10.52 8.50
C ARG A 222 -4.78 11.01 9.22
N GLY A 223 -4.01 10.09 9.81
CA GLY A 223 -2.77 10.39 10.52
C GLY A 223 -1.72 11.09 9.65
N ALA A 224 -0.97 12.01 10.26
CA ALA A 224 0.14 12.70 9.60
C ALA A 224 1.47 11.94 9.76
N THR A 225 1.76 11.49 10.98
CA THR A 225 2.99 10.77 11.34
C THR A 225 2.70 9.34 11.74
N HIS A 226 1.63 9.12 12.50
CA HIS A 226 1.21 7.80 12.98
C HIS A 226 -0.24 7.57 12.59
N PRO A 227 -0.63 6.32 12.26
CA PRO A 227 -2.03 5.98 12.12
C PRO A 227 -2.72 6.07 13.47
N GLU A 228 -4.04 6.29 13.45
CA GLU A 228 -4.86 6.26 14.65
C GLU A 228 -4.68 4.91 15.38
N THR A 229 -4.50 4.95 16.69
CA THR A 229 -4.22 3.76 17.54
C THR A 229 -5.22 2.63 17.30
N VAL A 230 -6.48 2.98 17.04
CA VAL A 230 -7.55 2.03 16.75
C VAL A 230 -7.34 1.29 15.42
N LEU A 231 -6.81 1.96 14.39
CA LEU A 231 -6.50 1.36 13.08
C LEU A 231 -5.26 0.46 13.15
N ARG A 232 -4.27 0.87 13.94
CA ARG A 232 -3.09 0.04 14.27
C ARG A 232 -3.49 -1.28 14.96
N ALA A 233 -4.36 -1.20 15.96
CA ALA A 233 -4.91 -2.39 16.64
C ALA A 233 -5.72 -3.29 15.69
N ARG A 234 -6.47 -2.69 14.76
CA ARG A 234 -7.19 -3.42 13.71
C ARG A 234 -6.23 -4.19 12.79
N ALA A 235 -5.16 -3.57 12.31
CA ALA A 235 -4.14 -4.24 11.50
C ALA A 235 -3.47 -5.42 12.24
N LEU A 236 -3.10 -5.20 13.50
CA LEU A 236 -2.57 -6.24 14.40
C LEU A 236 -3.50 -7.47 14.50
N SER A 237 -4.82 -7.24 14.58
CA SER A 237 -5.83 -8.30 14.67
C SER A 237 -5.82 -9.22 13.43
N ARG A 238 -5.46 -8.69 12.26
CA ARG A 238 -5.45 -9.39 10.97
C ARG A 238 -4.21 -10.25 10.78
N TRP A 239 -3.02 -9.79 11.19
CA TRP A 239 -1.79 -10.61 11.14
C TRP A 239 -1.85 -11.84 12.05
N ARG A 240 -2.60 -11.78 13.16
CA ARG A 240 -2.77 -12.93 14.06
C ARG A 240 -3.63 -14.06 13.45
N ARG A 241 -4.55 -13.75 12.52
CA ARG A 241 -5.59 -14.67 12.04
C ARG A 241 -5.11 -15.74 11.05
N ARG A 242 -3.83 -16.11 11.03
CA ARG A 242 -3.35 -17.22 10.20
C ARG A 242 -3.61 -18.55 10.93
N PRO A 243 -4.60 -19.38 10.53
CA PRO A 243 -4.67 -20.74 11.01
C PRO A 243 -3.42 -21.49 10.53
N VAL A 244 -2.73 -22.17 11.45
CA VAL A 244 -1.78 -23.21 11.09
C VAL A 244 -2.60 -24.33 10.43
N PRO A 245 -2.33 -24.73 9.17
CA PRO A 245 -3.02 -25.88 8.61
C PRO A 245 -2.75 -27.08 9.52
N PRO A 246 -3.76 -27.92 9.84
CA PRO A 246 -3.53 -29.12 10.63
C PRO A 246 -2.45 -29.95 9.93
N LEU A 247 -1.42 -30.34 10.68
CA LEU A 247 -0.38 -31.25 10.19
C LEU A 247 -1.08 -32.47 9.56
N PRO A 248 -0.82 -32.81 8.30
CA PRO A 248 -1.35 -34.04 7.73
C PRO A 248 -0.83 -35.20 8.58
N ALA A 249 -1.73 -36.06 9.04
CA ALA A 249 -1.40 -37.28 9.75
C ALA A 249 -0.70 -38.25 8.77
N GLY A 250 0.62 -38.08 8.59
CA GLY A 250 1.41 -38.86 7.64
C GLY A 250 2.91 -38.62 7.81
N ARG A 251 3.70 -39.70 7.71
CA ARG A 251 5.14 -39.81 7.98
C ARG A 251 6.03 -38.74 7.30
N PRO A 252 7.25 -38.49 7.84
CA PRO A 252 8.16 -37.49 7.30
C PRO A 252 8.71 -37.93 5.93
N GLY A 253 8.17 -37.32 4.87
CA GLY A 253 8.75 -37.25 3.54
C GLY A 253 9.14 -35.81 3.25
N SER A 254 10.28 -35.61 2.59
CA SER A 254 10.87 -34.31 2.21
C SER A 254 9.83 -33.27 1.79
N ALA A 255 9.79 -32.13 2.48
CA ALA A 255 8.94 -30.99 2.14
C ALA A 255 9.37 -30.38 0.80
N GLY A 256 8.73 -30.79 -0.30
CA GLY A 256 8.69 -30.03 -1.55
C GLY A 256 7.72 -28.86 -1.40
N GLN A 257 8.04 -27.72 -2.04
CA GLN A 257 7.10 -26.60 -2.12
C GLN A 257 5.79 -27.05 -2.81
N PRO A 258 4.62 -26.56 -2.37
CA PRO A 258 3.38 -26.79 -3.10
C PRO A 258 3.50 -26.13 -4.48
N VAL A 259 3.49 -26.98 -5.50
CA VAL A 259 3.40 -26.60 -6.90
C VAL A 259 1.93 -26.70 -7.30
N ASP A 260 1.43 -25.71 -8.04
CA ASP A 260 0.13 -25.85 -8.70
C ASP A 260 0.22 -26.96 -9.77
N GLY A 261 -0.92 -27.40 -10.30
CA GLY A 261 -1.03 -28.54 -11.23
C GLY A 261 -0.12 -28.50 -12.47
N ASP A 262 0.48 -27.34 -12.76
CA ASP A 262 1.38 -27.06 -13.89
C ASP A 262 2.86 -26.85 -13.50
N GLY A 263 3.26 -27.12 -12.25
CA GLY A 263 4.68 -27.03 -11.83
C GLY A 263 5.22 -25.61 -11.62
N VAL A 264 4.35 -24.60 -11.67
CA VAL A 264 4.67 -23.20 -11.31
C VAL A 264 4.49 -23.04 -9.79
N PRO A 265 5.44 -22.44 -9.06
CA PRO A 265 5.24 -22.12 -7.66
C PRO A 265 4.04 -21.19 -7.53
N ALA A 266 3.03 -21.61 -6.76
CA ALA A 266 1.84 -20.81 -6.48
C ALA A 266 2.26 -19.41 -6.01
N ALA A 267 1.63 -18.36 -6.56
CA ALA A 267 1.86 -16.99 -6.09
C ALA A 267 1.67 -16.96 -4.55
N PRO A 268 2.57 -16.33 -3.79
CA PRO A 268 2.50 -16.38 -2.34
C PRO A 268 1.14 -15.86 -1.86
N GLU A 269 0.45 -16.68 -1.08
CA GLU A 269 -0.83 -16.35 -0.47
C GLU A 269 -0.71 -15.01 0.27
N ARG A 270 -1.57 -14.04 -0.08
CA ARG A 270 -1.53 -12.69 0.50
C ARG A 270 -1.82 -12.75 2.00
N ASP A 271 -1.00 -12.04 2.79
CA ASP A 271 -1.18 -11.97 4.23
C ASP A 271 -2.38 -11.05 4.55
N PRO A 272 -3.40 -11.51 5.30
CA PRO A 272 -4.57 -10.69 5.62
C PRO A 272 -4.25 -9.37 6.32
N GLY A 273 -3.15 -9.30 7.09
CA GLY A 273 -2.72 -8.05 7.68
C GLY A 273 -2.11 -7.08 6.66
N ASP A 274 -1.39 -7.60 5.66
CA ASP A 274 -0.84 -6.76 4.59
C ASP A 274 -1.98 -6.20 3.70
N ASP A 275 -3.04 -6.98 3.48
CA ASP A 275 -4.27 -6.52 2.83
C ASP A 275 -4.99 -5.43 3.64
N GLU A 276 -5.06 -5.57 4.97
CA GLU A 276 -5.63 -4.53 5.84
C GLU A 276 -4.81 -3.25 5.77
N VAL A 277 -3.47 -3.33 5.82
CA VAL A 277 -2.61 -2.14 5.69
C VAL A 277 -2.86 -1.41 4.37
N ARG A 278 -3.00 -2.14 3.25
CA ARG A 278 -3.33 -1.53 1.96
C ARG A 278 -4.64 -0.75 2.02
N VAL A 279 -5.67 -1.29 2.66
CA VAL A 279 -6.97 -0.61 2.84
C VAL A 279 -6.85 0.60 3.76
N LEU A 280 -6.04 0.53 4.82
CA LEU A 280 -5.82 1.65 5.74
C LEU A 280 -5.06 2.81 5.11
N LEU A 281 -4.12 2.53 4.20
CA LEU A 281 -3.31 3.55 3.53
C LEU A 281 -4.06 4.26 2.41
N ALA A 282 -4.84 3.51 1.63
CA ALA A 282 -5.44 4.01 0.39
C ALA A 282 -6.73 3.24 0.03
N PRO A 283 -7.84 3.43 0.77
CA PRO A 283 -9.10 2.76 0.44
C PRO A 283 -9.76 3.32 -0.84
N VAL A 284 -9.39 4.55 -1.21
CA VAL A 284 -9.94 5.31 -2.34
C VAL A 284 -8.81 5.90 -3.18
N LEU A 285 -8.96 5.82 -4.50
CA LEU A 285 -8.17 6.58 -5.46
C LEU A 285 -8.74 8.00 -5.52
N ASP A 286 -8.10 8.92 -4.80
CA ASP A 286 -8.54 10.30 -4.70
C ASP A 286 -7.61 11.26 -5.45
N LEU A 287 -8.14 11.90 -6.49
CA LEU A 287 -7.44 12.85 -7.34
C LEU A 287 -6.81 14.01 -6.54
N ASP A 288 -7.46 14.42 -5.46
CA ASP A 288 -6.99 15.54 -4.62
C ASP A 288 -5.89 15.12 -3.63
N ARG A 289 -5.65 13.81 -3.49
CA ARG A 289 -4.73 13.21 -2.51
C ARG A 289 -3.97 12.01 -3.07
N LEU A 290 -3.48 12.13 -4.30
CA LEU A 290 -2.67 11.09 -4.93
C LEU A 290 -1.32 10.94 -4.22
N ASP A 291 -0.91 9.71 -3.93
CA ASP A 291 0.50 9.37 -3.77
C ASP A 291 1.13 8.98 -5.13
N LEU A 292 2.43 8.62 -5.13
CA LEU A 292 3.13 8.21 -6.34
C LEU A 292 2.54 6.96 -7.02
N LEU A 293 2.04 6.00 -6.24
CA LEU A 293 1.43 4.76 -6.75
C LEU A 293 0.00 4.99 -7.23
N ASP A 294 -0.74 5.90 -6.60
CA ASP A 294 -2.06 6.34 -7.01
C ASP A 294 -1.98 7.09 -8.34
N ARG A 295 -1.00 7.98 -8.51
CA ARG A 295 -0.79 8.66 -9.79
C ARG A 295 -0.48 7.67 -10.90
N GLU A 296 0.40 6.70 -10.65
CA GLU A 296 0.66 5.60 -11.60
C GLU A 296 -0.63 4.81 -11.89
N HIS A 297 -1.45 4.56 -10.87
CA HIS A 297 -2.71 3.86 -11.03
C HIS A 297 -3.74 4.64 -11.85
N LEU A 298 -3.86 5.95 -11.62
CA LEU A 298 -4.69 6.86 -12.39
C LEU A 298 -4.23 6.95 -13.84
N GLU A 299 -2.93 7.14 -14.09
CA GLU A 299 -2.34 7.14 -15.44
C GLU A 299 -2.69 5.86 -16.20
N ARG A 300 -2.60 4.70 -15.53
CA ARG A 300 -2.95 3.39 -16.13
C ARG A 300 -4.45 3.28 -16.46
N ILE A 301 -5.33 3.70 -15.55
CA ILE A 301 -6.79 3.70 -15.81
C ILE A 301 -7.10 4.61 -16.99
N THR A 302 -6.57 5.84 -16.98
CA THR A 302 -6.76 6.80 -18.07
C THR A 302 -6.31 6.19 -19.40
N ARG A 303 -5.12 5.59 -19.44
CA ARG A 303 -4.62 4.90 -20.63
C ARG A 303 -5.57 3.82 -21.14
N VAL A 304 -5.99 2.90 -20.26
CA VAL A 304 -6.87 1.79 -20.63
C VAL A 304 -8.20 2.29 -21.17
N LEU A 305 -8.78 3.34 -20.57
CA LEU A 305 -10.03 3.93 -21.06
C LEU A 305 -9.87 4.59 -22.43
N ILE A 306 -8.77 5.32 -22.66
CA ILE A 306 -8.46 5.92 -23.97
C ILE A 306 -8.27 4.81 -25.02
N GLU A 307 -7.48 3.77 -24.71
CA GLU A 307 -7.24 2.65 -25.61
C GLU A 307 -8.53 1.88 -25.92
N ALA A 308 -9.43 1.72 -24.95
CA ALA A 308 -10.75 1.12 -25.15
C ALA A 308 -11.65 1.96 -26.07
N VAL A 309 -11.61 3.30 -25.96
CA VAL A 309 -12.30 4.18 -26.92
C VAL A 309 -11.71 4.03 -28.32
N LEU A 310 -10.39 4.01 -28.44
CA LEU A 310 -9.68 3.84 -29.71
C LEU A 310 -9.79 2.42 -30.29
N ALA A 311 -10.18 1.42 -29.51
CA ALA A 311 -10.48 0.08 -30.01
C ALA A 311 -11.67 0.11 -30.98
N VAL A 312 -12.58 1.08 -30.84
CA VAL A 312 -13.70 1.32 -31.76
C VAL A 312 -13.17 1.94 -33.07
N PRO A 313 -13.22 1.25 -34.23
CA PRO A 313 -12.51 1.70 -35.43
C PRO A 313 -12.89 3.10 -35.93
N TRP A 314 -14.17 3.46 -35.84
CA TRP A 314 -14.67 4.75 -36.28
C TRP A 314 -14.37 5.90 -35.30
N MET A 315 -13.93 5.61 -34.07
CA MET A 315 -13.42 6.63 -33.14
C MET A 315 -12.00 7.11 -33.51
N ARG A 316 -11.28 6.44 -34.42
CA ARG A 316 -9.89 6.78 -34.79
C ARG A 316 -9.80 7.93 -35.78
N THR A 317 -10.51 9.02 -35.53
CA THR A 317 -10.45 10.22 -36.36
C THR A 317 -9.19 11.03 -36.04
N ALA A 318 -8.80 11.95 -36.94
CA ALA A 318 -7.61 12.77 -36.73
C ALA A 318 -7.70 13.61 -35.43
N ALA A 319 -8.90 14.11 -35.11
CA ALA A 319 -9.15 14.91 -33.91
C ALA A 319 -9.06 14.07 -32.63
N VAL A 320 -9.70 12.89 -32.59
CA VAL A 320 -9.64 11.98 -31.43
C VAL A 320 -8.22 11.48 -31.19
N LEU A 321 -7.50 11.08 -32.25
CA LEU A 321 -6.11 10.64 -32.15
C LEU A 321 -5.18 11.77 -31.68
N ALA A 322 -5.40 13.00 -32.16
CA ALA A 322 -4.64 14.16 -31.70
C ALA A 322 -4.90 14.42 -30.21
N HIS A 323 -6.14 14.33 -29.76
CA HIS A 323 -6.51 14.52 -28.36
C HIS A 323 -5.95 13.42 -27.45
N ALA A 324 -6.07 12.15 -27.84
CA ALA A 324 -5.49 11.02 -27.09
C ALA A 324 -3.97 11.16 -26.91
N ARG A 325 -3.25 11.65 -27.93
CA ARG A 325 -1.81 11.91 -27.86
C ARG A 325 -1.42 13.06 -26.93
N GLN A 326 -2.35 13.94 -26.53
CA GLN A 326 -2.10 14.94 -25.49
C GLN A 326 -1.91 14.29 -24.12
N PHE A 327 -2.58 13.17 -23.87
CA PHE A 327 -2.39 12.37 -22.66
C PHE A 327 -1.15 11.47 -22.77
N PHE A 328 -1.01 10.78 -23.91
CA PHE A 328 0.05 9.78 -24.11
C PHE A 328 0.70 9.96 -25.49
N PRO A 329 1.81 10.71 -25.59
CA PRO A 329 2.48 10.99 -26.86
C PRO A 329 2.94 9.75 -27.63
N ALA A 330 3.28 8.68 -26.89
CA ALA A 330 3.71 7.39 -27.43
C ALA A 330 2.59 6.34 -27.47
N LEU A 331 1.34 6.75 -27.76
CA LEU A 331 0.26 5.81 -28.09
C LEU A 331 0.63 5.05 -29.37
N ASP A 332 1.15 3.84 -29.21
CA ASP A 332 1.34 2.92 -30.31
C ASP A 332 0.00 2.21 -30.58
N LEU A 333 -0.54 2.39 -31.78
CA LEU A 333 -1.79 1.77 -32.20
C LEU A 333 -1.48 0.61 -33.14
N ALA A 334 -0.49 -0.21 -32.78
CA ALA A 334 -0.19 -1.42 -33.51
C ALA A 334 -1.43 -2.34 -33.45
N PRO A 335 -1.85 -2.99 -34.55
CA PRO A 335 -3.02 -3.87 -34.57
C PRO A 335 -2.99 -5.01 -33.54
N SER A 336 -1.79 -5.34 -33.04
CA SER A 336 -1.53 -6.37 -32.01
C SER A 336 -1.82 -5.91 -30.58
N ASP A 337 -1.92 -4.60 -30.31
CA ASP A 337 -2.18 -4.08 -28.95
C ASP A 337 -3.69 -3.84 -28.68
N LEU A 338 -4.53 -4.09 -29.69
CA LEU A 338 -5.98 -3.85 -29.66
C LEU A 338 -6.81 -5.12 -29.92
N ALA A 339 -6.18 -6.30 -29.87
CA ALA A 339 -6.89 -7.55 -29.67
C ALA A 339 -6.98 -7.83 -28.15
N PRO A 340 -8.05 -8.48 -27.65
CA PRO A 340 -8.02 -9.01 -26.29
C PRO A 340 -7.01 -10.16 -26.28
N SER A 341 -5.73 -9.83 -26.11
CA SER A 341 -4.63 -10.78 -26.25
C SER A 341 -3.53 -10.48 -25.24
N ASP A 342 -3.94 -10.37 -23.98
CA ASP A 342 -3.15 -10.86 -22.83
C ASP A 342 -3.77 -12.13 -22.21
N LEU A 343 -4.66 -12.78 -22.98
CA LEU A 343 -5.09 -14.16 -22.78
C LEU A 343 -5.01 -14.88 -24.13
N THR A 344 -3.83 -15.38 -24.51
CA THR A 344 -3.78 -16.55 -25.39
C THR A 344 -2.75 -17.56 -24.89
N PRO A 345 -3.11 -18.85 -24.80
CA PRO A 345 -2.22 -19.93 -24.38
C PRO A 345 -1.41 -20.39 -25.58
N SER A 346 -0.12 -20.09 -25.62
CA SER A 346 0.79 -20.72 -26.58
C SER A 346 1.76 -21.64 -25.83
N ASP A 347 1.24 -22.78 -25.37
CA ASP A 347 2.05 -23.94 -24.98
C ASP A 347 1.37 -25.28 -25.37
N LEU A 348 0.45 -25.27 -26.34
CA LEU A 348 -0.12 -26.50 -26.88
C LEU A 348 0.33 -26.73 -28.32
N VAL A 349 1.27 -27.65 -28.43
CA VAL A 349 1.70 -28.27 -29.70
C VAL A 349 0.50 -29.02 -30.30
N PRO A 350 0.17 -28.86 -31.59
CA PRO A 350 -1.07 -29.38 -32.15
C PRO A 350 -0.92 -30.85 -32.55
N ASN A 351 -1.44 -31.75 -31.73
CA ASN A 351 -2.09 -32.97 -32.18
C ASN A 351 -2.88 -33.57 -31.01
N ASP A 352 -4.11 -33.98 -31.32
CA ASP A 352 -5.00 -34.86 -30.53
C ASP A 352 -6.27 -34.25 -29.94
N LEU A 353 -7.08 -33.51 -30.70
CA LEU A 353 -8.51 -33.38 -30.35
C LEU A 353 -9.43 -33.41 -31.59
N THR A 354 -10.33 -34.39 -31.60
CA THR A 354 -11.44 -34.56 -32.56
C THR A 354 -12.68 -33.76 -32.14
N PRO A 355 -13.59 -33.43 -33.07
CA PRO A 355 -14.65 -32.44 -32.85
C PRO A 355 -15.88 -33.02 -32.14
N SER A 356 -15.79 -33.28 -30.83
CA SER A 356 -16.95 -33.73 -30.05
C SER A 356 -17.10 -33.19 -28.61
N ASP A 357 -16.22 -32.31 -28.12
CA ASP A 357 -16.25 -31.91 -26.70
C ASP A 357 -16.60 -30.44 -26.39
N LEU A 358 -17.28 -29.72 -27.30
CA LEU A 358 -17.74 -28.35 -27.01
C LEU A 358 -19.25 -28.30 -26.74
N THR A 359 -19.63 -27.97 -25.50
CA THR A 359 -21.00 -27.52 -25.17
C THR A 359 -21.00 -26.01 -24.88
N PRO A 360 -22.14 -25.30 -25.03
CA PRO A 360 -22.19 -23.83 -25.02
C PRO A 360 -21.93 -23.16 -23.66
N SER A 361 -21.44 -23.88 -22.65
CA SER A 361 -21.16 -23.33 -21.31
C SER A 361 -19.71 -22.90 -21.09
N ASP A 362 -18.83 -23.05 -22.07
CA ASP A 362 -17.39 -22.77 -21.92
C ASP A 362 -16.97 -21.34 -22.36
N LEU A 363 -17.93 -20.47 -22.69
CA LEU A 363 -17.68 -19.06 -23.07
C LEU A 363 -17.88 -18.05 -21.92
N VAL A 364 -18.08 -18.51 -20.69
CA VAL A 364 -18.02 -17.64 -19.52
C VAL A 364 -16.61 -17.75 -18.94
N PRO A 365 -15.79 -16.68 -18.91
CA PRO A 365 -14.48 -16.73 -18.29
C PRO A 365 -14.65 -17.07 -16.81
N SER A 366 -14.35 -18.32 -16.46
CA SER A 366 -14.33 -18.77 -15.08
C SER A 366 -13.15 -18.10 -14.40
N GLY A 367 -13.47 -17.13 -13.54
CA GLY A 367 -12.69 -16.51 -12.48
C GLY A 367 -11.19 -16.82 -12.46
N ARG A 368 -10.40 -15.95 -13.10
CA ARG A 368 -9.09 -15.61 -12.56
C ARG A 368 -9.36 -14.69 -11.38
N ALA A 369 -9.02 -15.13 -10.17
CA ALA A 369 -9.25 -14.33 -8.97
C ALA A 369 -8.59 -12.95 -9.13
N VAL A 370 -9.41 -11.91 -9.37
CA VAL A 370 -9.05 -10.52 -9.15
C VAL A 370 -8.96 -10.36 -7.63
N GLY A 371 -7.85 -10.83 -7.08
CA GLY A 371 -7.58 -10.79 -5.65
C GLY A 371 -7.35 -9.35 -5.22
N ALA A 372 -8.18 -8.89 -4.29
CA ALA A 372 -8.35 -7.52 -3.77
C ALA A 372 -9.21 -6.60 -4.65
N SER A 373 -10.32 -6.13 -4.08
CA SER A 373 -11.11 -5.02 -4.60
C SER A 373 -10.20 -3.85 -4.99
N SER A 374 -10.24 -3.46 -6.27
CA SER A 374 -9.68 -2.19 -6.73
C SER A 374 -10.18 -1.06 -5.82
N PRO A 375 -9.36 -0.03 -5.56
CA PRO A 375 -9.80 1.08 -4.72
C PRO A 375 -11.06 1.69 -5.32
N ARG A 376 -11.96 2.15 -4.45
CA ARG A 376 -13.08 2.98 -4.91
C ARG A 376 -12.52 4.29 -5.47
N TRP A 377 -13.21 4.95 -6.37
CA TRP A 377 -12.80 6.25 -6.91
C TRP A 377 -13.51 7.36 -6.15
N SER A 378 -12.81 8.44 -5.79
CA SER A 378 -13.47 9.63 -5.25
C SER A 378 -14.36 10.29 -6.30
N GLU A 379 -15.25 11.20 -5.88
CA GLU A 379 -16.04 12.00 -6.81
C GLU A 379 -15.16 12.79 -7.79
N ALA A 380 -14.05 13.36 -7.30
CA ALA A 380 -13.09 14.07 -8.13
C ALA A 380 -12.46 13.16 -9.19
N THR A 381 -12.05 11.94 -8.82
CA THR A 381 -11.51 10.94 -9.73
C THR A 381 -12.51 10.50 -10.80
N ARG A 382 -13.75 10.15 -10.39
CA ARG A 382 -14.82 9.77 -11.35
C ARG A 382 -15.08 10.89 -12.34
N ARG A 383 -15.20 12.11 -11.85
CA ARG A 383 -15.45 13.30 -12.68
C ARG A 383 -14.32 13.57 -13.65
N TYR A 384 -13.06 13.46 -13.22
CA TYR A 384 -11.90 13.58 -14.10
C TYR A 384 -11.95 12.55 -15.24
N LEU A 385 -12.13 11.28 -14.93
CA LEU A 385 -12.21 10.22 -15.93
C LEU A 385 -13.41 10.37 -16.87
N ALA A 386 -14.54 10.87 -16.34
CA ALA A 386 -15.72 11.18 -17.14
C ALA A 386 -15.44 12.29 -18.15
N TYR A 387 -14.73 13.36 -17.75
CA TYR A 387 -14.31 14.41 -18.69
C TYR A 387 -13.33 13.89 -19.74
N VAL A 388 -12.37 13.02 -19.39
CA VAL A 388 -11.48 12.38 -20.38
C VAL A 388 -12.28 11.66 -21.46
N LEU A 389 -13.26 10.84 -21.07
CA LEU A 389 -14.12 10.13 -22.02
C LEU A 389 -15.01 11.07 -22.81
N PHE A 390 -15.55 12.10 -22.16
CA PHE A 390 -16.41 13.09 -22.79
C PHE A 390 -15.66 13.93 -23.85
N ASP A 391 -14.44 14.36 -23.55
CA ASP A 391 -13.63 15.16 -24.47
C ASP A 391 -13.27 14.32 -25.71
N LEU A 392 -12.89 13.05 -25.53
CA LEU A 392 -12.68 12.13 -26.67
C LEU A 392 -13.95 11.90 -27.48
N ALA A 393 -15.11 11.82 -26.83
CA ALA A 393 -16.41 11.65 -27.49
C ALA A 393 -16.85 12.86 -28.31
N THR A 394 -16.36 14.07 -27.98
CA THR A 394 -16.88 15.33 -28.53
C THR A 394 -15.86 16.18 -29.29
N VAL A 395 -14.57 15.82 -29.24
CA VAL A 395 -13.50 16.54 -29.94
C VAL A 395 -13.64 16.51 -31.47
N ASP A 396 -14.31 15.49 -32.01
CA ASP A 396 -14.67 15.42 -33.42
C ASP A 396 -16.18 15.65 -33.61
N PRO A 397 -16.60 16.80 -34.18
CA PRO A 397 -18.02 17.09 -34.38
C PRO A 397 -18.69 16.15 -35.40
N ASP A 398 -17.93 15.46 -36.26
CA ASP A 398 -18.49 14.54 -37.26
C ASP A 398 -18.96 13.21 -36.64
N LEU A 399 -18.56 12.90 -35.41
CA LEU A 399 -19.00 11.71 -34.68
C LEU A 399 -20.44 11.83 -34.14
N ASP A 400 -20.92 13.06 -33.92
CA ASP A 400 -22.25 13.36 -33.36
C ASP A 400 -22.61 12.44 -32.17
N GLU A 401 -23.81 11.87 -32.13
CA GLU A 401 -24.27 11.01 -31.03
C GLU A 401 -23.44 9.71 -30.89
N GLN A 402 -22.70 9.30 -31.93
CA GLN A 402 -21.92 8.06 -31.91
C GLN A 402 -20.73 8.18 -30.96
N GLY A 403 -20.03 9.32 -30.94
CA GLY A 403 -18.89 9.52 -30.05
C GLY A 403 -19.26 9.29 -28.58
N LEU A 404 -20.38 9.89 -28.14
CA LEU A 404 -20.90 9.71 -26.79
C LEU A 404 -21.37 8.26 -26.54
N ALA A 405 -21.96 7.60 -27.55
CA ALA A 405 -22.36 6.20 -27.44
C ALA A 405 -21.17 5.27 -27.17
N ALA A 406 -20.05 5.46 -27.87
CA ALA A 406 -18.83 4.67 -27.64
C ALA A 406 -18.27 4.91 -26.23
N ALA A 407 -18.19 6.16 -25.79
CA ALA A 407 -17.70 6.49 -24.45
C ALA A 407 -18.56 5.87 -23.33
N LEU A 408 -19.89 5.90 -23.46
CA LEU A 408 -20.81 5.23 -22.52
C LEU A 408 -20.65 3.70 -22.54
N SER A 409 -20.42 3.11 -23.71
CA SER A 409 -20.14 1.67 -23.83
C SER A 409 -18.83 1.28 -23.14
N VAL A 410 -17.79 2.10 -23.24
CA VAL A 410 -16.52 1.87 -22.53
C VAL A 410 -16.71 2.00 -21.02
N ALA A 411 -17.44 3.02 -20.56
CA ALA A 411 -17.69 3.27 -19.14
C ALA A 411 -18.54 2.17 -18.47
N THR A 412 -19.37 1.46 -19.25
CA THR A 412 -20.19 0.33 -18.78
C THR A 412 -19.49 -1.02 -18.94
N GLY A 413 -18.69 -1.22 -20.00
CA GLY A 413 -18.03 -2.49 -20.28
C GLY A 413 -16.71 -2.73 -19.54
N HIS A 414 -16.08 -1.69 -18.99
CA HIS A 414 -14.84 -1.85 -18.23
C HIS A 414 -15.12 -2.08 -16.74
N ALA A 415 -14.79 -3.26 -16.20
CA ALA A 415 -15.19 -3.69 -14.86
C ALA A 415 -14.86 -2.68 -13.73
N ALA A 416 -13.68 -2.05 -13.76
CA ALA A 416 -13.34 -1.05 -12.74
C ALA A 416 -14.11 0.28 -12.91
N ALA A 417 -14.48 0.64 -14.14
CA ALA A 417 -15.28 1.83 -14.43
C ALA A 417 -16.74 1.61 -14.02
N GLU A 418 -17.27 0.43 -14.31
CA GLU A 418 -18.61 0.01 -13.92
C GLU A 418 -18.74 -0.06 -12.39
N ALA A 419 -17.81 -0.75 -11.72
CA ALA A 419 -17.80 -0.86 -10.26
C ALA A 419 -17.70 0.50 -9.54
N ASN A 420 -17.19 1.53 -10.22
CA ASN A 420 -17.08 2.89 -9.70
C ASN A 420 -18.13 3.84 -10.29
N GLY A 421 -19.11 3.36 -11.04
CA GLY A 421 -20.22 4.20 -11.53
C GLY A 421 -19.81 5.28 -12.54
N LEU A 422 -18.74 5.06 -13.31
CA LEU A 422 -18.23 6.04 -14.28
C LEU A 422 -19.27 6.45 -15.33
N ALA A 423 -20.10 5.49 -15.78
CA ALA A 423 -21.14 5.76 -16.77
C ALA A 423 -22.17 6.80 -16.29
N GLY A 424 -22.55 6.74 -15.00
CA GLY A 424 -23.47 7.73 -14.42
C GLY A 424 -22.86 9.12 -14.33
N GLU A 425 -21.56 9.21 -14.00
CA GLU A 425 -20.86 10.50 -13.97
C GLU A 425 -20.67 11.07 -15.39
N LEU A 426 -20.36 10.22 -16.38
CA LEU A 426 -20.29 10.62 -17.79
C LEU A 426 -21.62 11.15 -18.32
N GLU A 427 -22.74 10.52 -17.95
CA GLU A 427 -24.07 11.03 -18.25
C GLU A 427 -24.29 12.43 -17.64
N ALA A 428 -23.92 12.61 -16.36
CA ALA A 428 -24.05 13.89 -15.67
C ALA A 428 -23.23 15.00 -16.35
N VAL A 429 -21.99 14.70 -16.76
CA VAL A 429 -21.14 15.61 -17.54
C VAL A 429 -21.80 15.95 -18.88
N ALA A 430 -22.26 14.96 -19.65
CA ALA A 430 -22.90 15.20 -20.95
C ALA A 430 -24.15 16.10 -20.84
N ARG A 431 -24.95 15.94 -19.77
CA ARG A 431 -26.10 16.80 -19.49
C ARG A 431 -25.71 18.22 -19.11
N ARG A 432 -24.60 18.38 -18.38
CA ARG A 432 -24.07 19.68 -17.93
C ARG A 432 -23.55 20.50 -19.11
N GLU A 433 -22.78 19.87 -19.99
CA GLU A 433 -22.14 20.54 -21.14
C GLU A 433 -23.11 20.81 -22.30
N ARG A 434 -24.28 20.16 -22.33
CA ARG A 434 -25.39 20.40 -23.29
C ARG A 434 -25.00 20.24 -24.76
N VAL A 435 -23.99 19.40 -25.05
CA VAL A 435 -23.57 19.08 -26.43
C VAL A 435 -24.66 18.31 -27.18
N HIS A 436 -25.41 17.44 -26.49
CA HIS A 436 -26.57 16.74 -27.05
C HIS A 436 -27.87 17.08 -26.29
N ARG A 437 -29.01 16.82 -26.93
CA ARG A 437 -30.33 16.98 -26.30
C ARG A 437 -30.54 15.91 -25.22
N ALA A 438 -31.26 16.25 -24.15
CA ALA A 438 -31.56 15.30 -23.06
C ALA A 438 -32.17 13.98 -23.55
N ALA A 439 -33.11 14.03 -24.51
CA ALA A 439 -33.74 12.84 -25.08
C ALA A 439 -32.77 11.93 -25.87
N THR A 440 -31.69 12.49 -26.42
CA THR A 440 -30.61 11.73 -27.05
C THR A 440 -29.81 10.98 -25.98
N ILE A 441 -29.40 11.68 -24.92
CA ILE A 441 -28.65 11.09 -23.81
C ILE A 441 -29.45 9.94 -23.18
N ASP A 442 -30.74 10.14 -22.90
CA ASP A 442 -31.63 9.10 -22.35
C ASP A 442 -31.71 7.85 -23.25
N ARG A 443 -31.60 8.04 -24.57
CA ARG A 443 -31.63 6.92 -25.53
C ARG A 443 -30.30 6.15 -25.49
N LEU A 444 -29.18 6.86 -25.47
CA LEU A 444 -27.84 6.28 -25.45
C LEU A 444 -27.58 5.51 -24.15
N VAL A 445 -27.96 6.05 -23.00
CA VAL A 445 -27.82 5.38 -21.68
C VAL A 445 -28.61 4.07 -21.65
N ARG A 446 -29.84 4.07 -22.17
CA ARG A 446 -30.66 2.85 -22.27
C ARG A 446 -30.08 1.80 -23.22
N ALA A 447 -29.41 2.24 -24.29
CA ALA A 447 -28.77 1.33 -25.24
C ALA A 447 -27.49 0.70 -24.66
N GLY A 448 -26.72 1.45 -23.85
CA GLY A 448 -25.50 0.95 -23.20
C GLY A 448 -25.74 0.01 -22.02
N GLY A 449 -26.89 0.10 -21.35
CA GLY A 449 -27.24 -0.78 -20.21
C GLY A 449 -27.89 -2.13 -20.57
N ALA A 450 -28.01 -2.45 -21.86
CA ALA A 450 -28.67 -3.67 -22.36
C ALA A 450 -27.70 -4.67 -23.03
N GLY A 451 -26.39 -4.43 -22.90
CA GLY A 451 -25.31 -5.22 -23.52
C GLY A 451 -24.65 -6.20 -22.58
#